data_AF-A0A7C6SQY4-F1
#
_entry.id   AF-A0A7C6SQY4-F1
#
_cell.length_a   1.000
_cell.length_b   1.000
_cell.length_c   1.000
_cell.angle_alpha   90.00
_cell.angle_beta   90.00
_cell.angle_gamma   90.00
#
_symmetry.space_group_name_H-M   'P 1'
#
loop_
_entity.id
_entity.type
_entity.pdbx_description
1 polymer ?
#
loop_
_entity_poly.entity_id
_entity_poly.type
_entity_poly.pdbx_seq_one_letter_code
_entity_poly.pdbx_strand_id
1 'polypeptide(L)'
;MLITYHGHAQFLLETADGYRILTDPYNAETGYPMQKVKADAVTMSHGHADHTEVSKVQGNPLLLRELGPHTLPHGIRVQGYQSFH
;
A
#
# COMPACT_ATOMS: atom_id res chain seq x y z
N MET A 1 -5.59 -9.95 12.48
CA MET A 1 -5.20 -9.43 11.15
C MET A 1 -6.48 -9.25 10.35
N LEU A 2 -6.68 -8.05 9.81
CA LEU A 2 -7.80 -7.74 8.92
C LEU A 2 -7.24 -7.39 7.54
N ILE A 3 -7.91 -7.85 6.49
CA ILE A 3 -7.59 -7.51 5.10
C ILE A 3 -8.85 -6.89 4.52
N THR A 4 -8.76 -5.63 4.09
CA THR A 4 -9.87 -4.92 3.44
C THR A 4 -9.53 -4.67 1.99
N TYR A 5 -10.38 -5.12 1.08
CA TYR A 5 -10.25 -4.82 -0.35
C TYR A 5 -10.92 -3.48 -0.65
N HIS A 6 -10.20 -2.57 -1.31
CA HIS A 6 -10.69 -1.23 -1.65
C HIS A 6 -10.96 -1.02 -3.14
N GLY A 7 -10.68 -2.01 -4.00
CA GLY A 7 -10.71 -1.87 -5.45
C GLY A 7 -9.33 -1.93 -6.10
N HIS A 8 -9.30 -2.16 -7.41
CA HIS A 8 -8.08 -2.34 -8.20
C HIS A 8 -7.10 -3.36 -7.57
N ALA A 9 -5.82 -3.00 -7.41
CA ALA A 9 -4.81 -3.74 -6.66
C ALA A 9 -4.64 -3.24 -5.20
N GLN A 10 -5.57 -2.44 -4.68
CA GLN A 10 -5.44 -1.80 -3.38
C GLN A 10 -6.11 -2.60 -2.25
N PHE A 11 -5.29 -3.07 -1.32
CA PHE A 11 -5.68 -3.74 -0.09
C PHE A 11 -5.14 -2.97 1.11
N LEU A 12 -5.95 -2.85 2.17
CA LEU A 12 -5.51 -2.37 3.47
C LEU A 12 -5.31 -3.58 4.40
N LEU A 13 -4.07 -3.81 4.80
CA LEU A 13 -3.69 -4.84 5.77
C LEU A 13 -3.56 -4.17 7.14
N GLU A 14 -4.36 -4.61 8.12
CA GLU A 14 -4.30 -4.10 9.48
C GLU A 14 -3.88 -5.22 10.46
N THR A 15 -2.80 -4.96 11.18
CA THR A 15 -2.31 -5.85 12.25
C THR A 15 -3.20 -5.73 13.49
N ALA A 16 -3.11 -6.70 14.42
CA ALA A 16 -3.94 -6.69 15.62
C ALA A 16 -3.65 -5.49 16.56
N ASP A 17 -2.43 -4.93 16.47
CA ASP A 17 -1.99 -3.73 17.19
C ASP A 17 -2.19 -2.43 16.39
N GLY A 18 -2.87 -2.50 15.24
CA GLY A 18 -3.38 -1.33 14.52
C GLY A 18 -2.44 -0.69 13.51
N TYR A 19 -1.31 -1.34 13.18
CA TYR A 19 -0.42 -0.92 12.09
C TYR A 19 -1.05 -1.24 10.73
N ARG A 20 -0.99 -0.27 9.81
CA ARG A 20 -1.69 -0.30 8.52
C ARG A 20 -0.74 -0.27 7.34
N ILE A 21 -0.86 -1.25 6.46
CA ILE A 21 -0.11 -1.31 5.20
C ILE A 21 -1.12 -1.22 4.06
N LEU A 22 -0.96 -0.23 3.20
CA LEU A 22 -1.77 -0.07 1.99
C LEU A 22 -0.97 -0.52 0.77
N THR A 23 -1.55 -1.39 -0.05
CA THR A 23 -0.93 -1.79 -1.32
C THR A 23 -1.43 -0.92 -2.46
N ASP A 24 -0.58 -0.59 -3.43
CA ASP A 24 -0.91 -0.05 -4.76
C ASP A 24 -2.08 0.97 -4.78
N PRO A 25 -1.90 2.15 -4.15
CA PRO A 25 -2.95 3.15 -4.13
C PRO A 25 -3.31 3.59 -5.56
N TYR A 26 -4.57 3.37 -5.93
CA TYR A 26 -5.06 3.72 -7.26
C TYR A 26 -5.62 5.14 -7.35
N ASN A 27 -5.67 5.67 -8.58
CA ASN A 27 -6.28 6.96 -8.92
C ASN A 27 -7.72 6.81 -9.43
N ALA A 28 -8.41 7.94 -9.65
CA ALA A 28 -9.80 7.95 -10.08
C ALA A 28 -10.05 7.34 -11.47
N GLU A 29 -9.03 7.25 -12.32
CA GLU A 29 -9.15 6.74 -13.69
C GLU A 29 -9.43 5.23 -13.73
N THR A 30 -9.11 4.52 -12.64
CA THR A 30 -9.41 3.09 -12.49
C THR A 30 -10.91 2.77 -12.35
N GLY A 31 -11.76 3.77 -12.14
CA GLY A 31 -13.22 3.61 -12.01
C GLY A 31 -13.71 3.07 -10.66
N TYR A 32 -12.80 2.77 -9.72
CA TYR A 32 -13.16 2.37 -8.36
C TYR A 32 -13.50 3.61 -7.49
N PRO A 33 -14.41 3.48 -6.49
CA PRO A 33 -14.72 4.57 -5.58
C PRO A 33 -13.48 5.07 -4.83
N MET A 34 -13.02 6.27 -5.20
CA MET A 34 -11.86 6.89 -4.56
C MET A 34 -12.19 7.33 -3.13
N GLN A 35 -11.37 6.86 -2.19
CA GLN A 35 -11.46 7.23 -0.77
C GLN A 35 -10.09 7.61 -0.22
N LYS A 36 -10.07 8.54 0.73
CA LYS A 36 -8.87 8.82 1.53
C LYS A 36 -8.66 7.64 2.48
N VAL A 37 -7.41 7.18 2.61
CA VAL A 37 -7.06 6.01 3.43
C VAL A 37 -5.97 6.39 4.41
N LYS A 38 -6.13 6.04 5.69
CA LYS A 38 -5.06 6.17 6.68
C LYS A 38 -4.18 4.93 6.61
N ALA A 39 -2.87 5.11 6.44
CA ALA A 39 -1.90 4.02 6.44
C ALA A 39 -0.57 4.47 7.06
N ASP A 40 0.16 3.52 7.63
CA ASP A 40 1.47 3.73 8.24
C ASP A 40 2.61 3.37 7.26
N ALA A 41 2.34 2.43 6.34
CA ALA A 41 3.21 2.10 5.21
C ALA A 41 2.41 1.91 3.93
N VAL A 42 3.05 2.15 2.78
CA VAL A 42 2.51 1.93 1.44
C VAL A 42 3.50 1.10 0.63
N THR A 43 3.03 0.03 -0.01
CA THR A 43 3.83 -0.71 -0.99
C THR A 43 3.35 -0.37 -2.40
N MET A 44 4.26 -0.22 -3.35
CA MET A 44 3.94 -0.02 -4.77
C MET A 44 4.61 -1.10 -5.61
N SER A 45 3.80 -1.87 -6.34
CA SER A 45 4.31 -2.94 -7.21
C SER A 45 5.10 -2.42 -8.40
N HIS A 46 4.70 -1.28 -8.98
CA HIS A 46 5.37 -0.63 -10.11
C HIS A 46 4.98 0.86 -10.23
N GLY A 47 5.47 1.54 -11.27
CA GLY A 47 5.44 3.00 -11.39
C GLY A 47 4.25 3.63 -12.11
N HIS A 48 3.20 2.88 -12.47
CA HIS A 48 2.04 3.45 -13.16
C HIS A 48 1.14 4.25 -12.20
N ALA A 49 0.39 5.20 -12.77
CA ALA A 49 -0.42 6.15 -12.00
C ALA A 49 -1.57 5.47 -11.21
N ASP A 50 -2.09 4.37 -11.73
CA ASP A 50 -3.10 3.51 -11.12
C ASP A 50 -2.57 2.61 -9.97
N HIS A 51 -1.27 2.70 -9.67
CA HIS A 51 -0.61 2.00 -8.56
C HIS A 51 0.17 2.94 -7.61
N THR A 52 0.24 4.25 -7.89
CA THR A 52 1.13 5.19 -7.18
C THR A 52 0.45 6.46 -6.66
N GLU A 53 -0.88 6.45 -6.50
CA GLU A 53 -1.68 7.60 -6.03
C GLU A 53 -1.55 7.85 -4.52
N VAL A 54 -0.35 8.18 -4.06
CA VAL A 54 -0.04 8.40 -2.65
C VAL A 54 -0.73 9.65 -2.06
N SER A 55 -1.24 10.56 -2.90
CA SER A 55 -1.92 11.79 -2.46
C SER A 55 -3.20 11.53 -1.66
N LYS A 56 -3.84 10.37 -1.85
CA LYS A 56 -5.03 9.93 -1.10
C LYS A 56 -4.70 9.36 0.28
N VAL A 57 -3.44 9.08 0.56
CA VAL A 57 -2.99 8.43 1.80
C VAL A 57 -2.77 9.48 2.88
N GLN A 58 -3.47 9.34 3.99
CA GLN A 58 -3.41 10.28 5.11
C GLN A 58 -2.26 9.93 6.06
N GLY A 59 -1.67 10.95 6.67
CA GLY A 59 -0.56 10.81 7.62
C GLY A 59 0.79 11.02 6.94
N ASN A 60 1.82 10.34 7.45
CA ASN A 60 3.17 10.36 6.89
C ASN A 60 3.63 8.91 6.69
N PRO A 61 3.08 8.20 5.69
CA PRO A 61 3.37 6.78 5.50
C PRO A 61 4.80 6.56 5.04
N LEU A 62 5.39 5.45 5.47
CA LEU A 62 6.61 4.95 4.86
C LEU A 62 6.31 4.39 3.46
N LEU A 63 7.00 4.87 2.43
CA LEU A 63 6.83 4.38 1.07
C LEU A 63 7.86 3.28 0.78
N LEU A 64 7.40 2.05 0.52
CA LEU A 64 8.22 0.92 0.11
C LEU A 64 8.12 0.72 -1.40
N ARG A 65 9.24 0.90 -2.10
CA ARG A 65 9.35 0.71 -3.56
C ARG A 65 10.51 -0.23 -3.95
N GLU A 66 11.39 -0.52 -3.00
CA GLU A 66 12.63 -1.21 -3.25
C GLU A 66 12.45 -2.73 -3.17
N LEU A 67 13.22 -3.44 -3.98
CA LEU A 67 13.36 -4.89 -3.90
C LEU A 67 14.08 -5.31 -2.61
N GLY A 68 13.98 -6.58 -2.26
CA GLY A 68 14.73 -7.12 -1.11
C GLY A 68 13.95 -7.10 0.21
N PRO A 69 14.61 -7.50 1.31
CA PRO A 69 14.00 -7.55 2.63
C PRO A 69 13.90 -6.17 3.26
N HIS A 70 12.75 -5.89 3.86
CA HIS A 70 12.45 -4.69 4.64
C HIS A 70 11.85 -5.07 5.98
N THR A 71 12.25 -4.38 7.03
CA THR A 71 11.63 -4.51 8.35
C THR A 71 10.93 -3.21 8.69
N LEU A 72 9.61 -3.27 8.79
CA LEU A 72 8.78 -2.15 9.24
C LEU A 72 8.69 -2.15 10.77
N PRO A 73 8.18 -1.08 11.38
CA PRO A 73 7.76 -1.09 12.78
C PRO A 73 6.86 -2.29 13.12
N HIS A 74 6.75 -2.60 14.41
CA HIS A 74 6.00 -3.77 14.91
C HIS A 74 6.56 -5.14 14.46
N GLY A 75 7.78 -5.17 13.92
CA GLY A 75 8.46 -6.41 13.53
C GLY A 75 7.93 -7.01 12.23
N ILE A 76 7.17 -6.25 11.45
CA ILE A 76 6.61 -6.71 10.18
C ILE A 76 7.74 -6.82 9.15
N ARG A 77 7.80 -7.96 8.46
CA ARG A 77 8.78 -8.21 7.40
C ARG A 77 8.09 -8.16 6.05
N VAL A 78 8.62 -7.35 5.14
CA VAL A 78 8.18 -7.26 3.76
C VAL A 78 9.34 -7.67 2.87
N GLN A 79 9.07 -8.45 1.83
CA GLN A 79 10.07 -8.88 0.87
C GLN A 79 9.62 -8.47 -0.53
N GLY A 80 10.32 -7.52 -1.12
CA GLY A 80 10.13 -7.12 -2.52
C GLY A 80 10.78 -8.14 -3.44
N TYR A 81 10.02 -8.62 -4.43
CA TYR A 81 10.52 -9.49 -5.50
C TYR A 81 10.36 -8.77 -6.83
N GLN A 82 11.39 -8.86 -7.67
CA GLN A 82 11.31 -8.31 -9.01
C GLN A 82 10.35 -9.17 -9.84
N SER A 83 9.38 -8.51 -10.45
CA SER A 83 8.51 -9.09 -11.47
C SER A 83 8.47 -8.14 -12.68
N PHE A 84 7.53 -8.35 -13.60
CA PHE A 84 7.41 -7.55 -14.81
C PHE A 84 5.99 -6.99 -14.94
N HIS A 85 5.90 -5.67 -15.07
CA HIS A 85 4.68 -4.92 -15.37
C HIS A 85 5.06 -3.52 -15.86
#